data_AF-A0AAD7ZAE7-F1
#
_entry.id   AF-A0AAD7ZAE7-F1
#
_cell.length_a   1.000
_cell.length_b   1.000
_cell.length_c   1.000
_cell.angle_alpha   90.00
_cell.angle_beta   90.00
_cell.angle_gamma   90.00
#
_symmetry.space_group_name_H-M   'P 1'
#
loop_
_entity.id
_entity.type
_entity.pdbx_description
1 polymer ?
#
loop_
_entity_poly.entity_id
_entity_poly.type
_entity_poly.pdbx_seq_one_letter_code
_entity_poly.pdbx_strand_id
1 'polypeptide(L)'
;SISGRIVGSVWWFFTLILISSYTANLAAFLTVERMVAPINSPEDLASQTEVQYGTLYHGSTWDFFRKSQITLYSKMWEFMSSRKHVFVKTYDEGIKRVRQSKGKYALLIESPKNDYINEREPCDTMKVGRNLDAKGFGVATPLGSPLRDKINLAVLKLIENGELTKLKNRWWYDRTECKHSDKQDASRNELSLSNVAGIFYILIGGLILAMGVALLEFCYKSHTEASRAKIPLSDAMKAKARLTIGGGRDFDNGRYYTPANQINSGEGDQVHSNTHTQSEITATAVASTNKVPLKTLLP
;
A
#
# COMPACT_ATOMS: atom_id res chain seq x y z
N SER A 1 42.20 -28.13 -1.25
CA SER A 1 42.96 -27.31 -2.21
C SER A 1 42.86 -25.84 -1.84
N ILE A 2 43.85 -25.02 -2.22
CA ILE A 2 43.81 -23.56 -2.04
C ILE A 2 42.81 -22.89 -3.00
N SER A 3 42.61 -23.44 -4.20
CA SER A 3 41.64 -22.96 -5.18
C SER A 3 40.20 -22.93 -4.63
N GLY A 4 39.79 -23.97 -3.91
CA GLY A 4 38.47 -24.03 -3.27
C GLY A 4 38.26 -22.97 -2.18
N ARG A 5 39.34 -22.52 -1.51
CA ARG A 5 39.25 -21.40 -0.55
C ARG A 5 39.02 -20.07 -1.26
N ILE A 6 39.74 -19.82 -2.37
CA ILE A 6 39.59 -18.60 -3.18
C ILE A 6 38.16 -18.50 -3.74
N VAL A 7 37.65 -19.58 -4.34
CA VAL A 7 36.26 -19.64 -4.85
C VAL A 7 35.24 -19.44 -3.73
N GLY A 8 35.45 -20.06 -2.56
CA GLY A 8 34.60 -19.87 -1.38
C GLY A 8 34.54 -18.42 -0.89
N SER A 9 35.69 -17.75 -0.78
CA SER A 9 35.75 -16.34 -0.36
C SER A 9 35.05 -15.40 -1.34
N VAL A 10 35.26 -15.60 -2.65
CA VAL A 10 34.60 -14.78 -3.69
C VAL A 10 33.09 -15.01 -3.68
N TRP A 11 32.64 -16.27 -3.58
CA TRP A 11 31.21 -16.62 -3.49
C TRP A 11 30.55 -16.02 -2.24
N TRP A 12 31.22 -16.09 -1.08
CA TRP A 12 30.71 -15.53 0.17
C TRP A 12 30.58 -14.02 0.10
N PHE A 13 31.59 -13.32 -0.42
CA PHE A 13 31.54 -11.86 -0.59
C PHE A 13 30.43 -11.41 -1.57
N PHE A 14 30.28 -12.12 -2.70
CA PHE A 14 29.16 -11.90 -3.63
C PHE A 14 27.80 -12.12 -2.95
N THR A 15 27.67 -13.19 -2.16
CA THR A 15 26.44 -13.52 -1.43
C THR A 15 26.09 -12.44 -0.40
N LEU A 16 27.08 -11.89 0.32
CA LEU A 16 26.85 -10.78 1.26
C LEU A 16 26.34 -9.52 0.56
N ILE A 17 26.93 -9.14 -0.59
CA ILE A 17 26.47 -7.97 -1.37
C ILE A 17 25.02 -8.17 -1.83
N LEU A 18 24.67 -9.37 -2.30
CA LEU A 18 23.31 -9.71 -2.75
C LEU A 18 22.31 -9.63 -1.59
N ILE A 19 22.60 -10.26 -0.45
CA ILE A 19 21.72 -10.24 0.74
C ILE A 19 21.58 -8.81 1.28
N SER A 20 22.66 -8.04 1.34
CA SER A 20 22.65 -6.65 1.80
C SER A 20 21.77 -5.77 0.90
N SER A 21 21.98 -5.83 -0.42
CA SER A 21 21.19 -5.08 -1.40
C SER A 21 19.71 -5.48 -1.39
N TYR A 22 19.39 -6.77 -1.28
CA TYR A 22 18.01 -7.25 -1.14
C TYR A 22 17.37 -6.72 0.16
N THR A 23 18.08 -6.80 1.29
CA THR A 23 17.58 -6.36 2.60
C THR A 23 17.36 -4.85 2.63
N ALA A 24 18.26 -4.05 2.03
CA ALA A 24 18.11 -2.61 1.93
C ALA A 24 16.89 -2.19 1.09
N ASN A 25 16.70 -2.81 -0.08
CA ASN A 25 15.54 -2.57 -0.94
C ASN A 25 14.23 -3.03 -0.30
N LEU A 26 14.23 -4.17 0.40
CA LEU A 26 13.08 -4.66 1.15
C LEU A 26 12.73 -3.73 2.32
N ALA A 27 13.72 -3.25 3.08
CA ALA A 27 13.51 -2.28 4.14
C ALA A 27 12.93 -0.96 3.61
N ALA A 28 13.45 -0.44 2.50
CA ALA A 28 12.91 0.75 1.84
C ALA A 28 11.46 0.56 1.35
N PHE A 29 11.10 -0.64 0.86
CA PHE A 29 9.72 -0.96 0.50
C PHE A 29 8.80 -1.06 1.74
N LEU A 30 9.30 -1.59 2.85
CA LEU A 30 8.54 -1.74 4.10
C LEU A 30 8.34 -0.41 4.86
N THR A 31 9.25 0.56 4.73
CA THR A 31 9.08 1.90 5.34
C THR A 31 8.19 2.83 4.52
N VAL A 32 8.09 2.61 3.20
CA VAL A 32 7.30 3.46 2.31
C VAL A 32 5.86 2.92 2.19
N GLU A 33 5.03 3.20 3.21
CA GLU A 33 3.57 3.17 3.06
C GLU A 33 3.15 4.22 2.01
N ARG A 34 3.15 3.84 0.73
CA ARG A 34 2.51 4.68 -0.30
C ARG A 34 1.00 4.65 -0.06
N MET A 35 0.46 5.74 0.48
CA MET A 35 -0.93 6.12 0.26
C MET A 35 -1.12 6.47 -1.23
N VAL A 36 -1.11 5.45 -2.09
CA VAL A 36 -1.42 5.59 -3.52
C VAL A 36 -2.90 5.94 -3.63
N ALA A 37 -3.18 7.22 -3.82
CA ALA A 37 -4.46 7.63 -4.34
C ALA A 37 -4.63 6.98 -5.74
N PRO A 38 -5.67 6.17 -5.99
CA PRO A 38 -5.86 5.47 -7.28
C PRO A 38 -6.27 6.42 -8.42
N ILE A 39 -6.53 7.69 -8.06
CA ILE A 39 -6.74 8.86 -8.90
C ILE A 39 -5.73 9.88 -8.37
N ASN A 40 -5.14 10.74 -9.22
CA ASN A 40 -4.36 11.89 -8.77
C ASN A 40 -4.90 13.21 -9.35
N SER A 41 -5.70 13.13 -10.41
CA SER A 41 -6.20 14.26 -11.20
C SER A 41 -7.65 14.04 -11.68
N PRO A 42 -8.40 15.13 -11.98
CA PRO A 42 -9.67 15.06 -12.71
C PRO A 42 -9.56 14.34 -14.05
N GLU A 43 -8.41 14.47 -14.71
CA GLU A 43 -8.04 13.80 -15.95
C GLU A 43 -8.02 12.27 -15.78
N ASP A 44 -7.41 11.74 -14.71
CA ASP A 44 -7.45 10.31 -14.38
C ASP A 44 -8.89 9.85 -14.17
N LEU A 45 -9.65 10.59 -13.34
CA LEU A 45 -11.04 10.30 -12.97
C LEU A 45 -11.95 10.21 -14.22
N ALA A 46 -11.71 11.05 -15.22
CA ALA A 46 -12.42 11.05 -16.50
C ALA A 46 -11.89 10.03 -17.54
N SER A 47 -10.73 9.42 -17.31
CA SER A 47 -10.17 8.36 -18.16
C SER A 47 -10.81 6.98 -17.87
N GLN A 48 -11.14 6.74 -16.60
CA GLN A 48 -11.62 5.46 -16.06
C GLN A 48 -13.13 5.44 -15.79
N THR A 49 -13.67 4.29 -15.37
CA THR A 49 -15.11 4.12 -15.04
C THR A 49 -15.39 3.27 -13.78
N GLU A 50 -14.35 2.82 -13.07
CA GLU A 50 -14.44 1.98 -11.87
C GLU A 50 -14.86 2.80 -10.64
N VAL A 51 -14.29 3.99 -10.49
CA VAL A 51 -14.69 5.01 -9.53
C VAL A 51 -15.73 5.91 -10.20
N GLN A 52 -16.96 5.83 -9.72
CA GLN A 52 -18.04 6.73 -10.15
C GLN A 52 -17.84 8.12 -9.53
N TYR A 53 -18.33 9.16 -10.19
CA TYR A 53 -18.26 10.53 -9.67
C TYR A 53 -19.55 11.31 -9.94
N GLY A 54 -19.84 12.27 -9.07
CA GLY A 54 -21.05 13.09 -9.16
C GLY A 54 -20.97 14.39 -8.37
N THR A 55 -22.00 15.21 -8.52
CA THR A 55 -22.17 16.53 -7.90
C THR A 55 -23.47 16.62 -7.11
N LEU A 56 -23.61 17.70 -6.31
CA LEU A 56 -24.91 18.11 -5.77
C LEU A 56 -25.88 18.43 -6.91
N TYR A 57 -27.04 17.78 -6.91
CA TYR A 57 -28.08 17.94 -7.93
C TYR A 57 -28.59 19.39 -7.98
N HIS A 58 -28.60 20.00 -9.16
CA HIS A 58 -28.87 21.43 -9.38
C HIS A 58 -27.96 22.42 -8.60
N GLY A 59 -26.81 21.97 -8.08
CA GLY A 59 -25.81 22.83 -7.44
C GLY A 59 -24.91 23.61 -8.43
N SER A 60 -24.06 24.50 -7.90
CA SER A 60 -23.17 25.34 -8.72
C SER A 60 -22.23 24.53 -9.62
N THR A 61 -21.72 23.42 -9.10
CA THR A 61 -20.82 22.49 -9.79
C THR A 61 -21.55 21.66 -10.86
N TRP A 62 -22.82 21.30 -10.62
CA TRP A 62 -23.66 20.61 -11.63
C TRP A 62 -23.87 21.49 -12.86
N ASP A 63 -24.18 22.77 -12.64
CA ASP A 63 -24.44 23.72 -13.71
C ASP A 63 -23.15 24.15 -14.43
N PHE A 64 -22.01 24.18 -13.72
CA PHE A 64 -20.66 24.32 -14.32
C PHE A 64 -20.36 23.19 -15.32
N PHE A 65 -20.47 21.92 -14.91
CA PHE A 65 -20.21 20.79 -15.82
C PHE A 65 -21.17 20.79 -17.02
N ARG A 66 -22.45 21.06 -16.78
CA ARG A 66 -23.49 21.14 -17.84
C ARG A 66 -23.22 22.22 -18.88
N LYS A 67 -22.58 23.33 -18.51
CA LYS A 67 -22.33 24.50 -19.38
C LYS A 67 -20.89 24.56 -19.91
N SER A 68 -20.03 23.61 -19.52
CA SER A 68 -18.61 23.66 -19.86
C SER A 68 -18.33 23.29 -21.32
N GLN A 69 -17.52 24.12 -21.98
CA GLN A 69 -17.02 23.90 -23.34
C GLN A 69 -15.65 23.21 -23.36
N ILE A 70 -15.09 22.85 -22.20
CA ILE A 70 -13.81 22.16 -22.09
C ILE A 70 -14.04 20.66 -22.24
N THR A 71 -13.47 20.05 -23.28
CA THR A 71 -13.70 18.63 -23.68
C THR A 71 -13.65 17.63 -22.53
N LEU A 72 -12.71 17.79 -21.59
CA LEU A 72 -12.61 16.99 -20.36
C LEU A 72 -13.88 17.07 -19.52
N TYR A 73 -14.34 18.28 -19.22
CA TYR A 73 -15.50 18.54 -18.38
C TYR A 73 -16.82 18.21 -19.10
N SER A 74 -16.88 18.39 -20.43
CA SER A 74 -18.01 17.93 -21.26
C SER A 74 -18.12 16.40 -21.23
N LYS A 75 -17.01 15.66 -21.36
CA LYS A 75 -16.98 14.18 -21.22
C LYS A 75 -17.39 13.73 -19.80
N MET A 76 -16.93 14.42 -18.76
CA MET A 76 -17.37 14.18 -17.37
C MET A 76 -18.88 14.44 -17.21
N TRP A 77 -19.42 15.47 -17.86
CA TRP A 77 -20.85 15.74 -17.89
C TRP A 77 -21.65 14.66 -18.62
N GLU A 78 -21.16 14.11 -19.74
CA GLU A 78 -21.79 12.95 -20.41
C GLU A 78 -21.83 11.71 -19.51
N PHE A 79 -20.72 11.42 -18.79
CA PHE A 79 -20.66 10.33 -17.82
C PHE A 79 -21.69 10.48 -16.69
N MET A 80 -21.81 11.68 -16.12
CA MET A 80 -22.74 11.98 -15.02
C MET A 80 -24.20 12.08 -15.50
N SER A 81 -24.44 12.71 -16.64
CA SER A 81 -25.78 12.94 -17.16
C SER A 81 -26.44 11.66 -17.72
N SER A 82 -25.66 10.69 -18.19
CA SER A 82 -26.14 9.34 -18.50
C SER A 82 -26.46 8.50 -17.26
N ARG A 83 -25.80 8.77 -16.12
CA ARG A 83 -25.92 8.02 -14.86
C ARG A 83 -26.59 8.84 -13.76
N LYS A 84 -27.90 9.11 -13.87
CA LYS A 84 -28.62 9.99 -12.93
C LYS A 84 -28.43 9.65 -11.44
N HIS A 85 -28.14 8.39 -11.11
CA HIS A 85 -27.88 7.94 -9.74
C HIS A 85 -26.55 8.43 -9.14
N VAL A 86 -25.64 9.05 -9.90
CA VAL A 86 -24.38 9.59 -9.34
C VAL A 86 -24.55 10.93 -8.63
N PHE A 87 -25.62 11.68 -8.93
CA PHE A 87 -25.94 12.91 -8.23
C PHE A 87 -26.50 12.63 -6.83
N VAL A 88 -26.40 13.62 -5.94
CA VAL A 88 -26.93 13.59 -4.56
C VAL A 88 -27.75 14.84 -4.27
N LYS A 89 -28.71 14.77 -3.35
CA LYS A 89 -29.62 15.88 -3.00
C LYS A 89 -29.04 16.78 -1.91
N THR A 90 -28.12 16.27 -1.09
CA THR A 90 -27.45 17.03 -0.03
C THR A 90 -25.95 16.72 0.01
N TYR A 91 -25.15 17.64 0.58
CA TYR A 91 -23.72 17.39 0.79
C TYR A 91 -23.49 16.20 1.73
N ASP A 92 -24.29 16.05 2.78
CA ASP A 92 -24.04 15.05 3.82
C ASP A 92 -24.44 13.63 3.36
N GLU A 93 -25.44 13.51 2.49
CA GLU A 93 -25.71 12.30 1.68
C GLU A 93 -24.49 11.94 0.82
N GLY A 94 -23.91 12.92 0.11
CA GLY A 94 -22.72 12.72 -0.73
C GLY A 94 -21.49 12.29 0.06
N ILE A 95 -21.21 12.95 1.19
CA ILE A 95 -20.09 12.62 2.09
C ILE A 95 -20.28 11.21 2.64
N LYS A 96 -21.47 10.89 3.19
CA LYS A 96 -21.80 9.54 3.67
C LYS A 96 -21.62 8.50 2.57
N ARG A 97 -22.02 8.80 1.33
CA ARG A 97 -21.84 7.92 0.17
C ARG A 97 -20.37 7.70 -0.19
N VAL A 98 -19.52 8.73 -0.19
CA VAL A 98 -18.06 8.59 -0.40
C VAL A 98 -17.47 7.63 0.63
N ARG A 99 -17.77 7.86 1.92
CA ARG A 99 -17.32 7.02 3.05
C ARG A 99 -17.76 5.55 2.89
N GLN A 100 -19.03 5.33 2.53
CA GLN A 100 -19.61 3.99 2.35
C GLN A 100 -19.12 3.27 1.07
N SER A 101 -18.71 3.99 0.02
CA SER A 101 -18.38 3.40 -1.29
C SER A 101 -16.96 2.84 -1.39
N LYS A 102 -16.16 2.88 -0.30
CA LYS A 102 -14.80 2.29 -0.23
C LYS A 102 -13.90 2.66 -1.42
N GLY A 103 -13.88 3.95 -1.77
CA GLY A 103 -13.10 4.49 -2.88
C GLY A 103 -13.71 4.31 -4.28
N LYS A 104 -14.87 3.66 -4.44
CA LYS A 104 -15.58 3.52 -5.74
C LYS A 104 -16.55 4.67 -6.06
N TYR A 105 -16.60 5.71 -5.23
CA TYR A 105 -17.35 6.94 -5.50
C TYR A 105 -16.58 8.18 -5.01
N ALA A 106 -16.50 9.21 -5.86
CA ALA A 106 -15.94 10.52 -5.56
C ALA A 106 -17.02 11.62 -5.68
N LEU A 107 -17.02 12.58 -4.76
CA LEU A 107 -17.99 13.70 -4.76
C LEU A 107 -17.29 15.00 -5.13
N LEU A 108 -17.77 15.66 -6.18
CA LEU A 108 -17.21 16.90 -6.70
C LEU A 108 -17.93 18.11 -6.05
N ILE A 109 -17.24 18.78 -5.13
CA ILE A 109 -17.75 19.88 -4.29
C ILE A 109 -16.83 21.09 -4.25
N GLU A 110 -17.38 22.23 -3.85
CA GLU A 110 -16.66 23.48 -3.64
C GLU A 110 -15.53 23.33 -2.59
N SER A 111 -14.34 23.83 -2.91
CA SER A 111 -13.12 23.60 -2.11
C SER A 111 -13.21 24.01 -0.63
N PRO A 112 -13.92 25.07 -0.19
CA PRO A 112 -14.01 25.39 1.24
C PRO A 112 -14.86 24.40 2.05
N LYS A 113 -15.85 23.72 1.46
CA LYS A 113 -16.57 22.59 2.10
C LYS A 113 -15.72 21.33 2.05
N ASN A 114 -14.90 21.17 1.01
CA ASN A 114 -13.93 20.08 0.89
C ASN A 114 -12.85 20.16 2.00
N ASP A 115 -12.18 21.31 2.12
CA ASP A 115 -11.22 21.69 3.16
C ASP A 115 -11.80 21.69 4.58
N TYR A 116 -13.12 21.63 4.74
CA TYR A 116 -13.76 21.57 6.05
C TYR A 116 -14.02 20.14 6.52
N ILE A 117 -14.02 19.13 5.63
CA ILE A 117 -14.54 17.78 5.95
C ILE A 117 -13.46 16.73 6.23
N ASN A 118 -12.22 16.91 5.76
CA ASN A 118 -11.09 16.01 6.09
C ASN A 118 -10.52 16.33 7.47
N GLU A 119 -10.77 17.56 7.91
CA GLU A 119 -10.41 18.17 9.17
C GLU A 119 -11.51 17.92 10.25
N ARG A 120 -12.43 16.97 9.98
CA ARG A 120 -13.56 16.54 10.83
C ARG A 120 -13.60 15.02 10.96
N GLU A 121 -14.15 14.52 12.07
CA GLU A 121 -14.19 13.08 12.31
C GLU A 121 -15.07 12.31 11.27
N PRO A 122 -14.72 11.05 10.94
CA PRO A 122 -13.59 10.27 11.43
C PRO A 122 -12.34 10.34 10.51
N CYS A 123 -12.08 11.49 9.86
CA CYS A 123 -10.84 11.72 9.09
C CYS A 123 -10.62 10.74 7.91
N ASP A 124 -11.72 10.23 7.35
CA ASP A 124 -11.79 9.16 6.35
C ASP A 124 -11.97 9.67 4.90
N THR A 125 -11.80 10.98 4.71
CA THR A 125 -11.74 11.69 3.42
C THR A 125 -10.39 12.44 3.32
N MET A 126 -9.74 12.42 2.15
CA MET A 126 -8.30 12.72 2.03
C MET A 126 -7.89 13.36 0.69
N LYS A 127 -6.65 13.86 0.57
CA LYS A 127 -6.28 14.93 -0.37
C LYS A 127 -5.53 14.49 -1.66
N VAL A 128 -6.23 14.62 -2.80
CA VAL A 128 -6.06 14.15 -4.19
C VAL A 128 -6.59 15.19 -5.22
N GLY A 129 -5.83 15.59 -6.26
CA GLY A 129 -6.24 16.59 -7.27
C GLY A 129 -6.24 18.10 -6.91
N ARG A 130 -6.32 18.94 -7.97
CA ARG A 130 -6.39 20.42 -7.95
C ARG A 130 -7.83 20.95 -8.07
N ASN A 131 -8.05 22.23 -7.75
CA ASN A 131 -9.32 22.92 -8.02
C ASN A 131 -9.62 22.96 -9.54
N LEU A 132 -10.89 22.77 -9.91
CA LEU A 132 -11.35 22.73 -11.31
C LEU A 132 -11.59 24.12 -11.92
N ASP A 133 -11.97 25.08 -11.08
CA ASP A 133 -12.26 26.46 -11.40
C ASP A 133 -11.77 27.41 -10.29
N ALA A 134 -11.79 28.72 -10.58
CA ALA A 134 -11.43 29.78 -9.66
C ALA A 134 -12.68 30.59 -9.28
N LYS A 135 -13.47 30.07 -8.34
CA LYS A 135 -14.63 30.75 -7.74
C LYS A 135 -14.29 31.32 -6.36
N GLY A 136 -14.95 32.41 -6.00
CA GLY A 136 -14.90 33.01 -4.67
C GLY A 136 -16.31 33.31 -4.14
N PHE A 137 -16.45 33.34 -2.81
CA PHE A 137 -17.66 33.84 -2.15
C PHE A 137 -17.59 35.36 -1.98
N GLY A 138 -18.74 36.03 -2.02
CA GLY A 138 -18.85 37.48 -1.82
C GLY A 138 -20.12 37.85 -1.06
N VAL A 139 -20.12 39.03 -0.42
CA VAL A 139 -21.27 39.53 0.33
C VAL A 139 -22.24 40.21 -0.65
N ALA A 140 -23.41 39.61 -0.85
CA ALA A 140 -24.45 40.16 -1.72
C ALA A 140 -25.25 41.28 -1.02
N THR A 141 -25.58 42.33 -1.77
CA THR A 141 -26.53 43.38 -1.37
C THR A 141 -27.61 43.53 -2.45
N PRO A 142 -28.81 44.06 -2.11
CA PRO A 142 -29.81 44.44 -3.11
C PRO A 142 -29.23 45.43 -4.14
N LEU A 143 -29.69 45.34 -5.39
CA LEU A 143 -29.24 46.23 -6.47
C LEU A 143 -29.52 47.69 -6.10
N GLY A 144 -28.51 48.56 -6.23
CA GLY A 144 -28.60 49.97 -5.82
C GLY A 144 -28.46 50.24 -4.31
N SER A 145 -28.18 49.23 -3.48
CA SER A 145 -28.03 49.43 -2.03
C SER A 145 -26.82 50.33 -1.68
N PRO A 146 -27.00 51.40 -0.87
CA PRO A 146 -25.92 52.29 -0.43
C PRO A 146 -24.94 51.62 0.56
N LEU A 147 -25.18 50.36 0.94
CA LEU A 147 -24.26 49.56 1.74
C LEU A 147 -23.17 48.89 0.89
N ARG A 148 -23.37 48.71 -0.42
CA ARG A 148 -22.48 47.94 -1.31
C ARG A 148 -21.02 48.39 -1.17
N ASP A 149 -20.76 49.68 -1.35
CA ASP A 149 -19.40 50.21 -1.41
C ASP A 149 -18.74 50.26 -0.03
N LYS A 150 -19.53 50.51 1.03
CA LYS A 150 -19.08 50.45 2.43
C LYS A 150 -18.68 49.03 2.84
N ILE A 151 -19.47 48.03 2.45
CA ILE A 151 -19.18 46.61 2.68
C ILE A 151 -17.95 46.18 1.87
N ASN A 152 -17.85 46.58 0.60
CA ASN A 152 -16.72 46.24 -0.25
C ASN A 152 -15.39 46.77 0.31
N LEU A 153 -15.34 48.04 0.73
CA LEU A 153 -14.16 48.63 1.39
C LEU A 153 -13.84 47.95 2.73
N ALA A 154 -14.84 47.56 3.52
CA ALA A 154 -14.62 46.82 4.76
C ALA A 154 -14.05 45.41 4.51
N VAL A 155 -14.52 44.71 3.48
CA VAL A 155 -14.00 43.39 3.08
C VAL A 155 -12.56 43.50 2.58
N LEU A 156 -12.23 44.49 1.73
CA LEU A 156 -10.86 44.74 1.29
C LEU A 156 -9.91 44.97 2.48
N LYS A 157 -10.30 45.81 3.44
CA LYS A 157 -9.50 46.06 4.65
C LYS A 157 -9.30 44.80 5.52
N LEU A 158 -10.26 43.87 5.54
CA LEU A 158 -10.12 42.58 6.25
C LEU A 158 -9.23 41.58 5.50
N ILE A 159 -9.07 41.72 4.18
CA ILE A 159 -8.11 40.97 3.38
C ILE A 159 -6.71 41.54 3.60
N GLU A 160 -6.52 42.86 3.44
CA GLU A 160 -5.25 43.57 3.61
C GLU A 160 -4.65 43.37 5.01
N ASN A 161 -5.47 43.43 6.06
CA ASN A 161 -5.06 43.18 7.44
C ASN A 161 -4.84 41.68 7.77
N GLY A 162 -5.10 40.75 6.83
CA GLY A 162 -4.98 39.30 7.06
C GLY A 162 -6.00 38.69 8.01
N GLU A 163 -6.98 39.45 8.52
CA GLU A 163 -7.99 38.95 9.47
C GLU A 163 -8.88 37.87 8.85
N LEU A 164 -9.18 37.91 7.54
CA LEU A 164 -9.89 36.80 6.88
C LEU A 164 -9.07 35.50 6.87
N THR A 165 -7.75 35.57 6.68
CA THR A 165 -6.86 34.40 6.74
C THR A 165 -6.79 33.82 8.14
N LYS A 166 -6.67 34.68 9.15
CA LYS A 166 -6.71 34.34 10.58
C LYS A 166 -8.06 33.71 10.99
N LEU A 167 -9.17 34.19 10.41
CA LEU A 167 -10.49 33.57 10.57
C LEU A 167 -10.58 32.21 9.83
N LYS A 168 -10.03 32.06 8.62
CA LYS A 168 -9.99 30.75 7.93
C LYS A 168 -9.28 29.74 8.82
N ASN A 169 -8.05 30.04 9.26
CA ASN A 169 -7.25 29.12 10.07
C ASN A 169 -7.98 28.73 11.36
N ARG A 170 -8.57 29.71 12.06
CA ARG A 170 -9.36 29.50 13.28
C ARG A 170 -10.53 28.52 13.13
N TRP A 171 -11.22 28.53 11.99
CA TRP A 171 -12.45 27.74 11.80
C TRP A 171 -12.22 26.43 11.02
N TRP A 172 -11.16 26.34 10.22
CA TRP A 172 -10.77 25.15 9.47
C TRP A 172 -9.72 24.30 10.19
N TYR A 173 -8.61 24.90 10.62
CA TYR A 173 -7.40 24.17 11.06
C TYR A 173 -7.20 24.19 12.58
N ASP A 174 -7.24 25.36 13.24
CA ASP A 174 -7.09 25.48 14.71
C ASP A 174 -8.19 24.73 15.48
N ARG A 175 -9.31 24.43 14.80
CA ARG A 175 -10.48 23.69 15.30
C ARG A 175 -10.71 22.39 14.53
N THR A 176 -9.65 21.78 13.99
CA THR A 176 -9.71 20.40 13.47
C THR A 176 -10.15 19.44 14.58
N GLU A 177 -11.05 18.51 14.26
CA GLU A 177 -11.28 17.33 15.13
C GLU A 177 -10.25 16.24 14.83
N CYS A 178 -9.76 16.23 13.59
CA CYS A 178 -8.70 15.33 13.16
C CYS A 178 -7.39 15.72 13.82
N LYS A 179 -7.00 14.92 14.81
CA LYS A 179 -5.64 14.86 15.33
C LYS A 179 -4.71 14.48 14.18
N HIS A 180 -4.10 15.47 13.55
CA HIS A 180 -2.89 15.25 12.76
C HIS A 180 -1.87 14.58 13.69
N SER A 181 -1.61 13.32 13.41
CA SER A 181 -0.82 12.45 14.28
C SER A 181 0.66 12.69 14.02
N ASP A 182 1.14 13.88 14.42
CA ASP A 182 2.57 14.20 14.55
C ASP A 182 3.22 13.33 15.64
N LYS A 183 2.39 12.84 16.56
CA LYS A 183 2.60 11.49 17.08
C LYS A 183 2.38 10.49 15.95
N GLN A 184 3.45 10.25 15.22
CA GLN A 184 3.73 8.97 14.56
C GLN A 184 3.78 7.92 15.67
N ASP A 185 2.62 7.54 16.21
CA ASP A 185 2.52 6.66 17.36
C ASP A 185 3.18 5.33 16.98
N ALA A 186 4.13 4.92 17.82
CA ALA A 186 4.99 3.78 17.54
C ALA A 186 4.28 2.44 17.79
N SER A 187 3.04 2.31 17.31
CA SER A 187 2.61 1.06 16.67
C SER A 187 3.56 0.82 15.50
N ARG A 188 4.72 0.23 15.82
CA ARG A 188 5.63 -0.37 14.85
C ARG A 188 4.75 -1.18 13.91
N ASN A 189 4.76 -0.87 12.61
CA ASN A 189 3.94 -1.57 11.64
C ASN A 189 4.36 -3.04 11.64
N GLU A 190 3.63 -3.86 12.40
CA GLU A 190 3.97 -5.26 12.61
C GLU A 190 3.93 -5.94 11.25
N LEU A 191 5.00 -6.66 10.88
CA LEU A 191 5.08 -7.38 9.62
C LEU A 191 4.00 -8.47 9.61
N SER A 192 2.83 -8.12 9.08
CA SER A 192 1.69 -9.01 9.00
C SER A 192 2.11 -10.31 8.33
N LEU A 193 1.63 -11.44 8.86
CA LEU A 193 1.88 -12.77 8.30
C LEU A 193 1.54 -12.82 6.79
N SER A 194 0.62 -11.98 6.31
CA SER A 194 0.32 -11.83 4.88
C SER A 194 1.52 -11.42 4.01
N ASN A 195 2.46 -10.63 4.54
CA ASN A 195 3.64 -10.16 3.80
C ASN A 195 4.73 -11.25 3.74
N VAL A 196 4.79 -12.12 4.76
CA VAL A 196 5.80 -13.19 4.89
C VAL A 196 5.30 -14.54 4.32
N ALA A 197 3.99 -14.68 4.11
CA ALA A 197 3.33 -15.91 3.64
C ALA A 197 3.98 -16.59 2.43
N GLY A 198 4.55 -15.82 1.49
CA GLY A 198 5.26 -16.35 0.32
C GLY A 198 6.41 -17.31 0.67
N ILE A 199 7.14 -17.02 1.76
CA ILE A 199 8.28 -17.84 2.20
C ILE A 199 7.80 -19.21 2.70
N PHE A 200 6.67 -19.27 3.41
CA PHE A 200 6.09 -20.52 3.89
C PHE A 200 5.63 -21.43 2.73
N TYR A 201 5.04 -20.87 1.67
CA TYR A 201 4.65 -21.66 0.49
C TYR A 201 5.87 -22.24 -0.23
N ILE A 202 6.96 -21.47 -0.36
CA ILE A 202 8.22 -21.96 -0.96
C ILE A 202 8.83 -23.08 -0.12
N LEU A 203 8.84 -22.94 1.21
CA LEU A 203 9.34 -23.97 2.14
C LEU A 203 8.55 -25.28 2.02
N ILE A 204 7.20 -25.20 2.04
CA ILE A 204 6.32 -26.37 1.89
C ILE A 204 6.50 -27.04 0.52
N GLY A 205 6.55 -26.24 -0.56
CA GLY A 205 6.79 -26.75 -1.91
C GLY A 205 8.16 -27.44 -2.05
N GLY A 206 9.20 -26.86 -1.47
CA GLY A 206 10.54 -27.45 -1.42
C GLY A 206 10.61 -28.76 -0.65
N LEU A 207 9.90 -28.85 0.49
CA LEU A 207 9.80 -30.09 1.28
C LEU A 207 9.09 -31.21 0.51
N ILE A 208 7.97 -30.89 -0.16
CA ILE A 208 7.22 -31.85 -0.99
C ILE A 208 8.08 -32.32 -2.17
N LEU A 209 8.79 -31.41 -2.84
CA LEU A 209 9.70 -31.74 -3.94
C LEU A 209 10.86 -32.62 -3.48
N ALA A 210 11.51 -32.30 -2.37
CA ALA A 210 12.60 -33.10 -1.81
C ALA A 210 12.13 -34.51 -1.42
N MET A 211 10.95 -34.64 -0.80
CA MET A 211 10.34 -35.94 -0.50
C MET A 211 10.00 -36.71 -1.79
N GLY A 212 9.49 -36.04 -2.81
CA GLY A 212 9.22 -36.63 -4.13
C GLY A 212 10.48 -37.15 -4.81
N VAL A 213 11.56 -36.39 -4.82
CA VAL A 213 12.86 -36.82 -5.36
C VAL A 213 13.42 -38.01 -4.56
N ALA A 214 13.38 -37.98 -3.23
CA ALA A 214 13.84 -39.10 -2.40
C ALA A 214 13.04 -40.39 -2.64
N LEU A 215 11.71 -40.28 -2.82
CA LEU A 215 10.86 -41.42 -3.19
C LEU A 215 11.14 -41.93 -4.61
N LEU A 216 11.39 -41.04 -5.57
CA LEU A 216 11.78 -41.43 -6.93
C LEU A 216 13.14 -42.15 -6.93
N GLU A 217 14.17 -41.60 -6.29
CA GLU A 217 15.48 -42.26 -6.16
C GLU A 217 15.37 -43.62 -5.46
N PHE A 218 14.58 -43.72 -4.39
CA PHE A 218 14.32 -44.99 -3.71
C PHE A 218 13.65 -46.01 -4.64
N CYS A 219 12.65 -45.61 -5.41
CA CYS A 219 11.97 -46.47 -6.38
C CYS A 219 12.90 -46.88 -7.55
N TYR A 220 13.64 -45.95 -8.16
CA TYR A 220 14.61 -46.25 -9.22
C TYR A 220 15.71 -47.20 -8.73
N LYS A 221 16.24 -46.97 -7.53
CA LYS A 221 17.25 -47.84 -6.91
C LYS A 221 16.68 -49.21 -6.56
N SER A 222 15.50 -49.27 -5.94
CA SER A 222 14.82 -50.54 -5.63
C SER A 222 14.49 -51.34 -6.89
N HIS A 223 14.09 -50.69 -7.99
CA HIS A 223 13.77 -51.37 -9.25
C HIS A 223 15.03 -51.88 -9.96
N THR A 224 16.10 -51.09 -9.99
CA THR A 224 17.38 -51.51 -10.60
C THR A 224 18.09 -52.58 -9.78
N GLU A 225 18.02 -52.55 -8.45
CA GLU A 225 18.50 -53.63 -7.58
C GLU A 225 17.67 -54.91 -7.75
N ALA A 226 16.33 -54.84 -7.74
CA ALA A 226 15.46 -56.01 -7.95
C ALA A 226 15.67 -56.64 -9.34
N SER A 227 15.80 -55.81 -10.39
CA SER A 227 16.08 -56.28 -11.75
C SER A 227 17.45 -56.95 -11.90
N ARG A 228 18.44 -56.59 -11.07
CA ARG A 228 19.74 -57.30 -11.00
C ARG A 228 19.65 -58.60 -10.20
N ALA A 229 18.81 -58.64 -9.17
CA ALA A 229 18.71 -59.77 -8.24
C ALA A 229 17.70 -60.86 -8.64
N LYS A 230 16.83 -60.62 -9.64
CA LYS A 230 15.79 -61.56 -10.12
C LYS A 230 14.81 -62.04 -9.04
N ILE A 231 14.47 -61.18 -8.08
CA ILE A 231 13.49 -61.43 -7.01
C ILE A 231 12.29 -60.48 -7.13
N PRO A 232 11.08 -60.87 -6.68
CA PRO A 232 9.87 -60.09 -6.85
C PRO A 232 9.92 -58.74 -6.10
N LEU A 233 9.40 -57.69 -6.76
CA LEU A 233 9.48 -56.30 -6.31
C LEU A 233 8.88 -56.07 -4.90
N SER A 234 7.85 -56.85 -4.53
CA SER A 234 7.15 -56.78 -3.24
C SER A 234 8.07 -57.03 -2.05
N ASP A 235 9.02 -57.93 -2.20
CA ASP A 235 9.72 -58.53 -1.07
C ASP A 235 11.01 -57.78 -0.78
N ALA A 236 11.72 -57.35 -1.84
CA ALA A 236 12.83 -56.41 -1.72
C ALA A 236 12.38 -55.06 -1.12
N MET A 237 11.22 -54.55 -1.57
CA MET A 237 10.68 -53.27 -1.08
C MET A 237 10.19 -53.38 0.38
N LYS A 238 9.51 -54.46 0.75
CA LYS A 238 9.15 -54.75 2.17
C LYS A 238 10.39 -54.88 3.05
N ALA A 239 11.43 -55.59 2.61
CA ALA A 239 12.66 -55.76 3.39
C ALA A 239 13.34 -54.42 3.68
N LYS A 240 13.54 -53.57 2.65
CA LYS A 240 14.17 -52.26 2.84
C LYS A 240 13.29 -51.26 3.62
N ALA A 241 11.99 -51.21 3.38
CA ALA A 241 11.09 -50.36 4.17
C ALA A 241 11.15 -50.71 5.68
N ARG A 242 11.28 -52.00 6.01
CA ARG A 242 11.41 -52.47 7.40
C ARG A 242 12.77 -52.09 8.02
N LEU A 243 13.85 -52.03 7.24
CA LEU A 243 15.17 -51.59 7.67
C LEU A 243 15.31 -50.05 7.80
N THR A 244 14.62 -49.27 6.96
CA THR A 244 14.64 -47.81 7.05
C THR A 244 13.78 -47.27 8.20
N ILE A 245 12.73 -48.00 8.61
CA ILE A 245 11.85 -47.62 9.72
C ILE A 245 12.28 -48.30 11.04
N GLY A 246 12.77 -49.53 10.99
CA GLY A 246 13.29 -50.26 12.15
C GLY A 246 14.78 -49.99 12.35
N GLY A 247 15.12 -49.01 13.20
CA GLY A 247 16.52 -48.70 13.54
C GLY A 247 17.22 -49.88 14.21
N GLY A 248 18.04 -50.61 13.45
CA GLY A 248 18.77 -51.79 13.90
C GLY A 248 20.06 -52.00 13.13
N ARG A 249 21.16 -52.16 13.86
CA ARG A 249 22.53 -52.40 13.36
C ARG A 249 22.59 -53.65 12.46
N ASP A 250 23.51 -53.65 11.48
CA ASP A 250 24.65 -54.57 11.55
C ASP A 250 25.87 -54.13 10.71
N PHE A 251 26.99 -54.83 10.90
CA PHE A 251 28.34 -54.47 10.41
C PHE A 251 28.59 -54.78 8.92
N ASP A 252 29.38 -53.93 8.25
CA ASP A 252 30.73 -54.33 7.78
C ASP A 252 31.69 -53.11 7.68
N ASN A 253 32.95 -53.36 7.34
CA ASN A 253 34.11 -52.56 7.73
C ASN A 253 34.56 -51.50 6.72
N GLY A 254 34.99 -50.34 7.22
CA GLY A 254 35.62 -49.27 6.44
C GLY A 254 36.33 -48.23 7.31
N ARG A 255 37.54 -48.55 7.82
CA ARG A 255 38.36 -47.59 8.58
C ARG A 255 38.77 -46.39 7.72
N TYR A 256 38.67 -45.17 8.25
CA TYR A 256 39.83 -44.26 8.42
C TYR A 256 39.51 -43.15 9.44
N TYR A 257 40.54 -42.40 9.86
CA TYR A 257 40.57 -41.61 11.10
C TYR A 257 39.96 -40.19 11.00
N THR A 258 39.35 -39.74 12.10
CA THR A 258 39.23 -38.32 12.49
C THR A 258 40.52 -37.83 13.17
N PRO A 259 40.80 -36.52 13.19
CA PRO A 259 40.48 -35.77 14.43
C PRO A 259 39.88 -34.37 14.18
N ALA A 260 39.51 -33.68 15.27
CA ALA A 260 38.85 -32.37 15.27
C ALA A 260 39.69 -31.27 15.95
N ASN A 261 39.24 -30.02 15.82
CA ASN A 261 39.53 -28.86 16.70
C ASN A 261 38.38 -27.83 16.48
N GLN A 262 37.80 -27.17 17.49
CA GLN A 262 38.34 -26.13 18.39
C GLN A 262 38.71 -24.82 17.65
N ILE A 263 38.42 -23.60 18.14
CA ILE A 263 37.56 -23.11 19.26
C ILE A 263 37.32 -21.59 19.07
N ASN A 264 36.31 -20.98 19.72
CA ASN A 264 36.14 -19.51 19.92
C ASN A 264 36.02 -18.59 18.66
N SER A 265 35.85 -17.27 18.76
CA SER A 265 34.95 -16.40 19.56
C SER A 265 35.24 -14.93 19.18
N GLY A 266 34.26 -14.03 19.10
CA GLY A 266 34.53 -12.60 18.86
C GLY A 266 33.26 -11.76 18.77
N GLU A 267 33.24 -10.64 19.50
CA GLU A 267 32.05 -9.83 19.78
C GLU A 267 32.37 -8.32 19.66
N GLY A 268 31.36 -7.49 19.36
CA GLY A 268 31.43 -6.02 19.40
C GLY A 268 32.10 -5.31 18.19
N ASP A 269 31.90 -3.99 18.00
CA ASP A 269 30.77 -3.16 18.48
C ASP A 269 30.63 -1.85 17.64
N GLN A 270 29.64 -1.01 17.98
CA GLN A 270 29.20 0.19 17.27
C GLN A 270 30.17 1.40 17.29
N VAL A 271 30.08 2.25 16.25
CA VAL A 271 30.24 3.72 16.35
C VAL A 271 29.22 4.44 15.44
N HIS A 272 28.64 5.54 15.92
CA HIS A 272 27.68 6.41 15.22
C HIS A 272 28.33 7.43 14.25
N SER A 273 27.54 7.94 13.29
CA SER A 273 27.43 9.39 13.01
C SER A 273 26.17 9.72 12.17
N ASN A 274 25.69 10.97 12.32
CA ASN A 274 24.53 11.55 11.60
C ASN A 274 25.00 12.24 10.27
N THR A 275 24.24 12.94 9.42
CA THR A 275 23.13 13.90 9.68
C THR A 275 22.40 14.34 8.38
N HIS A 276 21.20 14.93 8.53
CA HIS A 276 20.53 15.94 7.68
C HIS A 276 20.14 15.65 6.21
N THR A 277 18.82 15.65 5.95
CA THR A 277 18.06 16.64 5.11
C THR A 277 16.56 16.32 5.26
N GLN A 278 15.72 17.23 5.76
CA GLN A 278 15.04 18.38 5.11
C GLN A 278 13.78 17.97 4.32
N SER A 279 12.67 18.69 4.55
CA SER A 279 11.29 18.28 4.25
C SER A 279 10.50 19.32 3.45
N GLU A 280 9.66 18.89 2.50
CA GLU A 280 8.61 19.69 1.85
C GLU A 280 7.28 18.92 1.75
N ILE A 281 6.16 19.62 1.48
CA ILE A 281 4.77 19.21 1.80
C ILE A 281 3.82 19.48 0.61
N THR A 282 2.79 18.63 0.39
CA THR A 282 1.76 18.85 -0.67
C THR A 282 0.35 18.30 -0.32
N ALA A 283 -0.74 19.11 -0.37
CA ALA A 283 -2.17 18.72 -0.19
C ALA A 283 -3.17 19.81 -0.70
N THR A 284 -4.28 19.67 -1.47
CA THR A 284 -4.91 18.60 -2.34
C THR A 284 -6.41 18.22 -1.91
N ALA A 285 -7.25 17.40 -2.61
CA ALA A 285 -8.76 17.26 -2.42
C ALA A 285 -9.46 15.83 -2.41
N VAL A 286 -10.77 15.66 -2.09
CA VAL A 286 -11.34 14.38 -1.54
C VAL A 286 -11.35 13.04 -2.33
N ALA A 287 -10.79 11.99 -1.69
CA ALA A 287 -11.08 10.54 -1.85
C ALA A 287 -11.17 9.81 -0.48
N SER A 288 -11.62 8.54 -0.39
CA SER A 288 -11.81 7.82 0.91
C SER A 288 -10.71 6.81 1.27
N THR A 289 -10.14 6.93 2.49
CA THR A 289 -9.07 6.09 3.07
C THR A 289 -9.58 4.77 3.70
N ASN A 290 -10.28 3.95 2.92
CA ASN A 290 -10.73 2.63 3.40
C ASN A 290 -9.55 1.62 3.51
N LYS A 291 -8.89 1.54 4.67
CA LYS A 291 -7.99 0.44 5.06
C LYS A 291 -8.79 -0.88 5.18
N VAL A 292 -9.03 -1.57 4.05
CA VAL A 292 -9.59 -2.94 4.01
C VAL A 292 -8.86 -3.79 2.96
N PRO A 293 -7.93 -4.68 3.36
CA PRO A 293 -7.32 -5.65 2.46
C PRO A 293 -8.31 -6.80 2.20
N LEU A 294 -9.15 -6.67 1.16
CA LEU A 294 -10.09 -7.73 0.80
C LEU A 294 -9.35 -8.88 0.08
N LYS A 295 -8.87 -9.84 0.88
CA LYS A 295 -8.12 -11.00 0.42
C LYS A 295 -9.08 -12.11 -0.04
N THR A 296 -8.93 -12.54 -1.30
CA THR A 296 -9.41 -13.81 -1.87
C THR A 296 -10.93 -14.03 -1.95
N LEU A 297 -11.42 -14.30 -3.18
CA LEU A 297 -12.25 -15.48 -3.48
C LEU A 297 -12.28 -15.73 -4.99
N LEU A 298 -11.38 -16.63 -5.43
CA LEU A 298 -11.53 -17.45 -6.65
C LEU A 298 -12.13 -18.80 -6.22
N PRO A 299 -12.83 -19.49 -7.13
CA PRO A 299 -12.18 -20.51 -7.97
C PRO A 299 -11.77 -19.99 -9.35
#